data_AF-H1Q2W2-F1
#
_entry.id   AF-H1Q2W2-F1
#
_cell.length_a   1.000
_cell.length_b   1.000
_cell.length_c   1.000
_cell.angle_alpha   90.00
_cell.angle_beta   90.00
_cell.angle_gamma   90.00
#
_symmetry.space_group_name_H-M   'P 1'
#
loop_
_entity.id
_entity.type
_entity.pdbx_description
1 polymer ?
#
loop_
_entity_poly.entity_id
_entity_poly.type
_entity_poly.pdbx_seq_one_letter_code
_entity_poly.pdbx_strand_id
1 'polypeptide(L)'
;MADNNTFVLFEEIKNKLETIYRELKELKEKENSPVSLPIPSTTVQRDEQQEQELLNQYEQRMKDVINKHVDVQMRIKDEEAKSIDKLVANVLTMLHEWQEQKEHPKQQEHIHRHSFDIKSSKVFTTVVAGSVLCFVSLVGNYFLWQSKRQYKDDALKFRIIRVWRGCSSKDILWLNDVFDIHRNEKIIKLIKKRADDYDMELKQKADSLMQNNLQNKKNK
;
A
#
# COMPACT_ATOMS: atom_id res chain seq x y z
N MET A 1 -6.53 21.84 -20.45
CA MET A 1 -5.79 21.68 -21.72
C MET A 1 -4.38 22.20 -21.49
N ALA A 2 -3.54 21.46 -20.76
CA ALA A 2 -2.23 21.91 -20.30
C ALA A 2 -1.30 20.71 -20.08
N ASP A 3 -1.06 19.90 -21.11
CA ASP A 3 -0.44 18.57 -20.92
C ASP A 3 0.41 18.08 -22.11
N ASN A 4 0.66 18.90 -23.14
CA ASN A 4 1.44 18.48 -24.33
C ASN A 4 2.86 19.07 -24.42
N ASN A 5 3.19 20.14 -23.67
CA ASN A 5 4.48 20.82 -23.85
C ASN A 5 5.65 20.14 -23.13
N THR A 6 5.41 19.50 -21.98
CA THR A 6 6.48 18.86 -21.19
C THR A 6 7.05 17.62 -21.88
N PHE A 7 6.19 16.84 -22.56
CA PHE A 7 6.62 15.66 -23.30
C PHE A 7 7.47 16.04 -24.52
N VAL A 8 7.11 17.11 -25.23
CA VAL A 8 7.89 17.64 -26.35
C VAL A 8 9.27 18.11 -25.89
N LEU A 9 9.34 18.80 -24.73
CA LEU A 9 10.62 19.23 -24.16
C LEU A 9 11.53 18.04 -23.81
N PHE A 10 10.96 16.96 -23.28
CA PHE A 10 11.71 15.78 -22.89
C PHE A 10 12.28 15.02 -24.10
N GLU A 11 11.48 14.87 -25.17
CA GLU A 11 11.98 14.30 -26.43
C GLU A 11 13.03 15.19 -27.10
N GLU A 12 12.89 16.52 -27.03
CA GLU A 12 13.92 17.43 -27.55
C GLU A 12 15.25 17.30 -26.77
N ILE A 13 15.19 17.24 -25.44
CA ILE A 13 16.38 17.06 -24.58
C ILE A 13 17.07 15.72 -24.89
N LYS A 14 16.28 14.64 -25.01
CA LYS A 14 16.79 13.31 -25.32
C LYS A 14 17.51 13.30 -26.67
N ASN A 15 16.93 13.94 -27.69
CA ASN A 15 17.52 13.97 -29.03
C ASN A 15 18.84 14.79 -29.07
N LYS A 16 18.91 15.90 -28.31
CA LYS A 16 20.16 16.67 -28.16
C LYS A 16 21.24 15.87 -27.44
N LEU A 17 20.90 15.10 -26.41
CA LEU A 17 21.85 14.27 -25.68
C LEU A 17 22.42 13.14 -26.57
N GLU A 18 21.58 12.53 -27.40
CA GLU A 18 21.98 11.49 -28.34
C GLU A 18 22.92 12.03 -29.44
N THR A 19 22.69 13.27 -29.88
CA THR A 19 23.57 13.98 -30.82
C THR A 19 24.95 14.24 -30.21
N ILE A 20 25.00 14.77 -28.99
CA ILE A 20 26.27 15.01 -28.28
C ILE A 20 27.04 13.70 -28.07
N TYR A 21 26.35 12.61 -27.76
CA TYR A 21 26.99 11.30 -27.58
C TYR A 21 27.63 10.79 -28.88
N ARG A 22 26.98 11.01 -30.04
CA ARG A 22 27.53 10.68 -31.36
C ARG A 22 28.77 11.51 -31.68
N GLU A 23 28.74 12.82 -31.44
CA GLU A 23 29.88 13.71 -31.67
C GLU A 23 31.08 13.34 -30.78
N LEU A 24 30.85 13.04 -29.49
CA LEU A 24 31.91 12.57 -28.60
C LEU A 24 32.49 11.23 -29.03
N LYS A 25 31.66 10.33 -29.57
CA LYS A 25 32.12 9.05 -30.10
C LYS A 25 33.00 9.24 -31.34
N GLU A 26 32.63 10.14 -32.25
CA GLU A 26 33.43 10.46 -33.44
C GLU A 26 34.74 11.17 -33.08
N LEU A 27 34.74 12.08 -32.09
CA LEU A 27 35.97 12.72 -31.61
C LEU A 27 36.93 11.70 -30.99
N LYS A 28 36.40 10.79 -30.17
CA LYS A 28 37.19 9.69 -29.60
C LYS A 28 37.75 8.77 -30.68
N GLU A 29 37.01 8.53 -31.75
CA GLU A 29 37.48 7.68 -32.87
C GLU A 29 38.57 8.38 -33.70
N LYS A 30 38.51 9.72 -33.84
CA LYS A 30 39.55 10.54 -34.48
C LYS A 30 40.84 10.66 -33.63
N GLU A 31 40.74 10.60 -32.30
CA GLU A 31 41.90 10.61 -31.40
C GLU A 31 42.69 9.28 -31.43
N ASN A 32 42.04 8.16 -31.80
CA ASN A 32 42.66 6.82 -31.78
C ASN A 32 43.42 6.45 -33.07
N SER A 33 43.80 7.40 -33.93
CA SER A 33 44.66 7.15 -35.10
C SER A 33 46.11 7.59 -34.81
N PRO A 34 47.12 6.70 -34.91
CA PRO A 34 48.49 7.03 -34.52
C PRO A 34 49.21 7.73 -35.69
N VAL A 35 49.31 9.06 -35.64
CA VAL A 35 50.19 9.83 -36.54
C VAL A 35 51.16 10.68 -35.71
N SER A 36 52.44 10.48 -35.99
CA SER A 36 53.59 10.96 -35.25
C SER A 36 54.25 12.21 -35.85
N LEU A 37 54.48 13.22 -34.97
CA LEU A 37 55.54 14.27 -34.94
C LEU A 37 55.55 15.35 -36.07
N PRO A 38 56.17 16.55 -35.88
CA PRO A 38 57.12 16.98 -34.84
C PRO A 38 56.87 18.36 -34.17
N ILE A 39 57.49 18.52 -32.99
CA ILE A 39 57.64 19.75 -32.20
C ILE A 39 58.83 20.59 -32.72
N PRO A 40 58.72 21.92 -32.86
CA PRO A 40 59.86 22.82 -32.76
C PRO A 40 59.86 23.55 -31.43
N SER A 41 60.86 23.24 -30.62
CA SER A 41 61.27 23.94 -29.41
C SER A 41 61.61 25.41 -29.73
N THR A 42 61.15 26.38 -28.91
CA THR A 42 61.93 27.53 -28.39
C THR A 42 61.05 28.41 -27.49
N THR A 43 61.57 28.75 -26.29
CA THR A 43 61.11 29.71 -25.25
C THR A 43 60.55 29.04 -23.99
N VAL A 44 61.43 28.56 -23.10
CA VAL A 44 61.09 27.81 -21.87
C VAL A 44 61.68 28.48 -20.61
N GLN A 45 61.74 29.82 -20.51
CA GLN A 45 62.19 30.44 -19.24
C GLN A 45 61.51 31.75 -18.81
N ARG A 46 60.76 32.44 -19.68
CA ARG A 46 60.07 33.68 -19.28
C ARG A 46 58.61 33.44 -18.86
N ASP A 47 57.94 32.43 -19.41
CA ASP A 47 56.51 32.19 -19.18
C ASP A 47 56.22 31.55 -17.79
N GLU A 48 57.09 30.67 -17.30
CA GLU A 48 56.87 29.94 -16.03
C GLU A 48 56.79 30.88 -14.80
N GLN A 49 57.59 31.95 -14.79
CA GLN A 49 57.66 32.89 -13.67
C GLN A 49 56.43 33.82 -13.62
N GLN A 50 55.91 34.22 -14.78
CA GLN A 50 54.69 35.02 -14.90
C GLN A 50 53.43 34.17 -14.60
N GLU A 51 53.44 32.90 -14.98
CA GLU A 51 52.38 31.93 -14.68
C GLU A 51 52.30 31.61 -13.18
N GLN A 52 53.44 31.51 -12.50
CA GLN A 52 53.49 31.29 -11.05
C GLN A 52 52.98 32.50 -10.25
N GLU A 53 53.23 33.72 -10.73
CA GLU A 53 52.71 34.95 -10.11
C GLU A 53 51.19 35.11 -10.30
N LEU A 54 50.69 34.75 -11.49
CA LEU A 54 49.25 34.68 -11.78
C LEU A 54 48.55 33.59 -10.95
N LEU A 55 49.17 32.43 -10.76
CA LEU A 55 48.66 31.36 -9.90
C LEU A 55 48.58 31.80 -8.44
N ASN A 56 49.60 32.49 -7.92
CA ASN A 56 49.59 33.01 -6.55
C ASN A 56 48.52 34.10 -6.37
N GLN A 57 48.32 34.96 -7.38
CA GLN A 57 47.23 35.94 -7.38
C GLN A 57 45.86 35.26 -7.40
N TYR A 58 45.70 34.19 -8.19
CA TYR A 58 44.47 33.39 -8.23
C TYR A 58 44.23 32.67 -6.90
N GLU A 59 45.27 32.14 -6.26
CA GLU A 59 45.21 31.50 -4.94
C GLU A 59 44.79 32.51 -3.86
N GLN A 60 45.33 33.73 -3.88
CA GLN A 60 44.89 34.80 -2.97
C GLN A 60 43.44 35.19 -3.18
N ARG A 61 42.98 35.32 -4.43
CA ARG A 61 41.57 35.59 -4.74
C ARG A 61 40.66 34.46 -4.28
N MET A 62 41.07 33.21 -4.47
CA MET A 62 40.31 32.04 -4.01
C MET A 62 40.21 32.01 -2.48
N LYS A 63 41.29 32.30 -1.77
CA LYS A 63 41.29 32.42 -0.30
C LYS A 63 40.34 33.50 0.19
N ASP A 64 40.32 34.67 -0.45
CA ASP A 64 39.40 35.77 -0.09
C ASP A 64 37.93 35.39 -0.33
N VAL A 65 37.62 34.72 -1.44
CA VAL A 65 36.27 34.21 -1.74
C VAL A 65 35.83 33.15 -0.73
N ILE A 66 36.70 32.21 -0.38
CA ILE A 66 36.42 31.19 0.64
C ILE A 66 36.16 31.85 2.00
N ASN A 67 36.98 32.82 2.39
CA ASN A 67 36.82 33.51 3.67
C ASN A 67 35.50 34.27 3.76
N LYS A 68 35.10 34.95 2.66
CA LYS A 68 33.77 35.58 2.54
C LYS A 68 32.63 34.56 2.64
N HIS A 69 32.79 33.38 2.05
CA HIS A 69 31.79 32.33 2.14
C HIS A 69 31.64 31.80 3.57
N VAL A 70 32.76 31.57 4.27
CA VAL A 70 32.77 31.13 5.68
C VAL A 70 32.11 32.16 6.59
N ASP A 71 32.41 33.44 6.39
CA ASP A 71 31.80 34.55 7.15
C ASP A 71 30.28 34.66 6.92
N VAL A 72 29.81 34.47 5.69
CA VAL A 72 28.37 34.42 5.38
C VAL A 72 27.70 33.21 6.05
N GLN A 73 28.32 32.03 6.00
CA GLN A 73 27.80 30.82 6.65
C GLN A 73 27.72 30.97 8.17
N MET A 74 28.71 31.61 8.80
CA MET A 74 28.71 31.91 10.24
C MET A 74 27.54 32.82 10.62
N ARG A 75 27.29 33.90 9.86
CA ARG A 75 26.15 34.79 10.10
C ARG A 75 24.80 34.09 9.94
N ILE A 76 24.66 33.23 8.94
CA ILE A 76 23.41 32.46 8.72
C ILE A 76 23.16 31.54 9.91
N LYS A 77 24.18 30.81 10.37
CA LYS A 77 24.06 29.91 11.52
C LYS A 77 23.74 30.64 12.82
N ASP A 78 24.31 31.83 13.02
CA ASP A 78 24.03 32.67 14.20
C ASP A 78 22.58 33.16 14.21
N GLU A 79 22.06 33.61 13.06
CA GLU A 79 20.65 34.03 12.93
C GLU A 79 19.69 32.83 13.06
N GLU A 80 20.06 31.66 12.54
CA GLU A 80 19.31 30.41 12.73
C GLU A 80 19.25 30.03 14.22
N ALA A 81 20.37 30.07 14.95
CA ALA A 81 20.41 29.79 16.38
C ALA A 81 19.51 30.75 17.18
N LYS A 82 19.59 32.04 16.88
CA LYS A 82 18.75 33.07 17.50
C LYS A 82 17.25 32.86 17.20
N SER A 83 16.92 32.39 16.00
CA SER A 83 15.54 32.06 15.62
C SER A 83 15.01 30.83 16.38
N ILE A 84 15.85 29.83 16.60
CA ILE A 84 15.53 28.63 17.38
C ILE A 84 15.32 29.00 18.84
N ASP A 85 16.19 29.83 19.43
CA ASP A 85 16.02 30.29 20.82
C ASP A 85 14.70 31.05 21.02
N LYS A 86 14.33 31.89 20.05
CA LYS A 86 13.03 32.60 20.08
C LYS A 86 11.85 31.63 19.98
N LEU A 87 11.94 30.58 19.17
CA LEU A 87 10.90 29.57 19.03
C LEU A 87 10.77 28.75 20.32
N VAL A 88 11.89 28.35 20.90
CA VAL A 88 11.93 27.64 22.19
C VAL A 88 11.31 28.48 23.28
N ALA A 89 11.64 29.77 23.37
CA ALA A 89 11.03 30.70 24.34
C ALA A 89 9.51 30.78 24.18
N ASN A 90 8.99 30.95 22.96
CA ASN A 90 7.55 31.01 22.70
C ASN A 90 6.82 29.69 23.04
N VAL A 91 7.45 28.55 22.78
CA VAL A 91 6.88 27.24 23.14
C VAL A 91 6.86 27.07 24.67
N LEU A 92 7.91 27.51 25.36
CA LEU A 92 7.98 27.47 26.82
C LEU A 92 6.92 28.37 27.47
N THR A 93 6.68 29.57 26.92
CA THR A 93 5.62 30.46 27.41
C THR A 93 4.24 29.87 27.16
N MET A 94 3.97 29.31 25.96
CA MET A 94 2.70 28.64 25.71
C MET A 94 2.49 27.43 26.63
N LEU A 95 3.55 26.68 26.94
CA LEU A 95 3.46 25.55 27.86
C LEU A 95 3.13 26.01 29.28
N HIS A 96 3.73 27.12 29.74
CA HIS A 96 3.45 27.72 31.04
C HIS A 96 2.00 28.23 31.12
N GLU A 97 1.53 28.97 30.10
CA GLU A 97 0.13 29.42 30.01
C GLU A 97 -0.84 28.23 30.03
N TRP A 98 -0.53 27.16 29.30
CA TRP A 98 -1.36 25.95 29.27
C TRP A 98 -1.37 25.22 30.63
N GLN A 99 -0.26 25.27 31.37
CA GLN A 99 -0.19 24.72 32.73
C GLN A 99 -1.01 25.54 33.72
N GLU A 100 -0.94 26.87 33.68
CA GLU A 100 -1.77 27.76 34.51
C GLU A 100 -3.27 27.60 34.19
N GLN A 101 -3.63 27.42 32.91
CA GLN A 101 -5.01 27.15 32.51
C GLN A 101 -5.55 25.82 33.07
N LYS A 102 -4.68 24.83 33.27
CA LYS A 102 -5.03 23.55 33.89
C LYS A 102 -5.19 23.63 35.41
N GLU A 103 -4.56 24.59 36.09
CA GLU A 103 -4.74 24.80 37.53
C GLU A 103 -6.05 25.54 37.87
N HIS A 104 -6.65 26.25 36.91
CA HIS A 104 -7.93 26.95 37.08
C HIS A 104 -9.17 26.33 36.38
N PRO A 105 -9.53 25.05 36.56
CA PRO A 105 -10.83 24.56 36.10
C PRO A 105 -11.87 24.79 37.20
N LYS A 106 -12.33 26.03 37.38
CA LYS A 106 -13.54 26.30 38.19
C LYS A 106 -14.40 27.40 37.58
N GLN A 107 -15.24 27.02 36.63
CA GLN A 107 -16.63 27.49 36.58
C GLN A 107 -17.52 26.31 36.22
N GLN A 108 -18.27 25.85 37.20
CA GLN A 108 -19.22 24.75 37.08
C GLN A 108 -20.49 25.31 36.42
N GLU A 109 -20.52 25.34 35.09
CA GLU A 109 -21.76 25.58 34.36
C GLU A 109 -22.64 24.33 34.44
N HIS A 110 -23.91 24.56 34.75
CA HIS A 110 -24.97 23.57 34.85
C HIS A 110 -25.30 22.97 33.48
N ILE A 111 -24.39 22.16 32.95
CA ILE A 111 -24.65 21.29 31.81
C ILE A 111 -25.28 20.04 32.40
N HIS A 112 -26.48 19.69 31.94
CA HIS A 112 -27.08 18.36 32.12
C HIS A 112 -26.19 17.31 31.42
N ARG A 113 -25.06 17.02 32.06
CA ARG A 113 -24.06 16.08 31.62
C ARG A 113 -24.45 14.75 32.24
N HIS A 114 -24.83 13.77 31.43
CA HIS A 114 -24.86 12.38 31.85
C HIS A 114 -23.41 11.91 32.08
N SER A 115 -22.81 12.41 33.16
CA SER A 115 -21.57 11.89 33.69
C SER A 115 -21.91 10.55 34.31
N PHE A 116 -21.78 9.47 33.55
CA PHE A 116 -21.72 8.15 34.16
C PHE A 116 -20.52 8.15 35.09
N ASP A 117 -20.80 8.13 36.39
CA ASP A 117 -19.77 8.12 37.42
C ASP A 117 -19.05 6.77 37.37
N ILE A 118 -17.90 6.73 36.68
CA ILE A 118 -17.03 5.54 36.54
C ILE A 118 -16.48 5.11 37.92
N LYS A 119 -16.72 5.90 38.99
CA LYS A 119 -16.35 5.56 40.37
C LYS A 119 -17.31 4.56 41.04
N SER A 120 -18.52 4.33 40.50
CA SER A 120 -19.42 3.28 40.98
C SER A 120 -19.01 1.92 40.38
N SER A 121 -18.04 1.24 41.01
CA SER A 121 -17.49 -0.02 40.48
C SER A 121 -18.56 -1.09 40.24
N LYS A 122 -19.66 -1.06 41.01
CA LYS A 122 -20.76 -2.02 40.90
C LYS A 122 -21.59 -1.84 39.63
N VAL A 123 -21.95 -0.60 39.27
CA VAL A 123 -22.77 -0.33 38.07
C VAL A 123 -21.93 -0.49 36.80
N PHE A 124 -20.66 -0.09 36.83
CA PHE A 124 -19.76 -0.35 35.71
C PHE A 124 -19.56 -1.85 35.51
N THR A 125 -19.35 -2.63 36.57
CA THR A 125 -19.19 -4.08 36.47
C THR A 125 -20.45 -4.77 35.95
N THR A 126 -21.65 -4.34 36.36
CA THR A 126 -22.91 -4.94 35.84
C THR A 126 -23.15 -4.61 34.37
N VAL A 127 -22.85 -3.38 33.93
CA VAL A 127 -22.95 -2.99 32.52
C VAL A 127 -21.92 -3.76 31.69
N VAL A 128 -20.68 -3.89 32.17
CA VAL A 128 -19.64 -4.68 31.50
C VAL A 128 -20.06 -6.15 31.43
N ALA A 129 -20.50 -6.76 32.53
CA ALA A 129 -20.96 -8.15 32.54
C ALA A 129 -22.16 -8.37 31.60
N GLY A 130 -23.13 -7.45 31.60
CA GLY A 130 -24.26 -7.47 30.68
C GLY A 130 -23.83 -7.35 29.22
N SER A 131 -22.88 -6.46 28.92
CA SER A 131 -22.33 -6.28 27.57
C SER A 131 -21.63 -7.56 27.09
N VAL A 132 -20.81 -8.19 27.93
CA VAL A 132 -20.12 -9.45 27.60
C VAL A 132 -21.13 -10.57 27.33
N LEU A 133 -22.18 -10.68 28.15
CA LEU A 133 -23.25 -11.65 27.94
C LEU A 133 -24.00 -11.42 26.62
N CYS A 134 -24.28 -10.16 26.28
CA CYS A 134 -24.85 -9.78 24.99
C CYS A 134 -23.93 -10.13 23.81
N PHE A 135 -22.62 -9.84 23.91
CA PHE A 135 -21.66 -10.19 22.86
C PHE A 135 -21.54 -11.69 22.65
N VAL A 136 -21.48 -12.49 23.73
CA VAL A 136 -21.49 -13.96 23.64
C VAL A 136 -22.76 -14.45 22.94
N SER A 137 -23.91 -13.86 23.24
CA SER A 137 -25.18 -14.21 22.60
C SER A 137 -25.23 -13.85 21.10
N LEU A 138 -24.65 -12.70 20.72
CA LEU A 138 -24.56 -12.24 19.33
C LEU A 138 -23.59 -13.12 18.52
N VAL A 139 -22.39 -13.37 19.05
CA VAL A 139 -21.39 -14.24 18.40
C VAL A 139 -21.91 -15.67 18.29
N GLY A 140 -22.55 -16.19 19.33
CA GLY A 140 -23.19 -17.50 19.31
C GLY A 140 -24.25 -17.61 18.22
N ASN A 141 -25.14 -16.62 18.09
CA ASN A 141 -26.14 -16.60 17.02
C ASN A 141 -25.52 -16.51 15.62
N TYR A 142 -24.50 -15.67 15.46
CA TYR A 142 -23.78 -15.55 14.18
C TYR A 142 -23.13 -16.87 13.79
N PHE A 143 -22.45 -17.54 14.72
CA PHE A 143 -21.82 -18.83 14.48
C PHE A 143 -22.87 -19.91 14.15
N LEU A 144 -24.01 -19.91 14.84
CA LEU A 144 -25.11 -20.84 14.58
C LEU A 144 -25.70 -20.64 13.17
N TRP A 145 -25.92 -19.38 12.76
CA TRP A 145 -26.38 -19.04 11.42
C TRP A 145 -25.37 -19.49 10.37
N GLN A 146 -24.09 -19.22 10.60
CA GLN A 146 -23.04 -19.59 9.66
C GLN A 146 -22.92 -21.12 9.53
N SER A 147 -23.02 -21.85 10.64
CA SER A 147 -23.00 -23.32 10.64
C SER A 147 -24.19 -23.90 9.86
N LYS A 148 -25.40 -23.35 10.04
CA LYS A 148 -26.58 -23.75 9.27
C LYS A 148 -26.42 -23.48 7.78
N ARG A 149 -25.74 -22.38 7.42
CA ARG A 149 -25.47 -22.03 6.02
C ARG A 149 -24.47 -23.01 5.40
N GLN A 150 -23.35 -23.27 6.08
CA GLN A 150 -22.35 -24.23 5.66
C GLN A 150 -22.95 -25.64 5.50
N TYR A 151 -23.79 -26.09 6.43
CA TYR A 151 -24.45 -27.39 6.32
C TYR A 151 -25.31 -27.54 5.05
N LYS A 152 -26.06 -26.50 4.67
CA LYS A 152 -26.85 -26.50 3.44
C LYS A 152 -25.96 -26.53 2.20
N ASP A 153 -24.88 -25.77 2.23
CA ASP A 153 -23.92 -25.67 1.15
C ASP A 153 -23.17 -27.01 0.96
N ASP A 154 -22.71 -27.64 2.04
CA ASP A 154 -22.04 -28.94 2.02
C ASP A 154 -22.97 -30.06 1.57
N ALA A 155 -24.24 -30.08 2.02
CA ALA A 155 -25.23 -31.02 1.51
C ALA A 155 -25.40 -30.90 -0.02
N LEU A 156 -25.36 -29.67 -0.54
CA LEU A 156 -25.42 -29.42 -1.98
C LEU A 156 -24.13 -29.86 -2.70
N LYS A 157 -22.95 -29.65 -2.11
CA LYS A 157 -21.66 -30.14 -2.62
C LYS A 157 -21.68 -31.67 -2.76
N PHE A 158 -22.17 -32.40 -1.76
CA PHE A 158 -22.25 -33.87 -1.83
C PHE A 158 -23.24 -34.34 -2.90
N ARG A 159 -24.40 -33.68 -3.05
CA ARG A 159 -25.36 -34.03 -4.10
C ARG A 159 -24.75 -33.87 -5.49
N ILE A 160 -24.08 -32.74 -5.78
CA ILE A 160 -23.51 -32.52 -7.11
C ILE A 160 -22.33 -33.47 -7.39
N ILE A 161 -21.50 -33.78 -6.39
CA ILE A 161 -20.44 -34.79 -6.54
C ILE A 161 -21.04 -36.15 -6.90
N ARG A 162 -22.20 -36.51 -6.31
CA ARG A 162 -22.92 -37.74 -6.66
C ARG A 162 -23.41 -37.77 -8.11
N VAL A 163 -23.82 -36.62 -8.64
CA VAL A 163 -24.20 -36.48 -10.07
C VAL A 163 -23.01 -36.74 -10.99
N TRP A 164 -21.81 -36.28 -10.61
CA TRP A 164 -20.62 -36.39 -11.45
C TRP A 164 -20.02 -37.81 -11.54
N ARG A 165 -20.42 -38.75 -10.68
CA ARG A 165 -19.97 -40.17 -10.69
C ARG A 165 -18.45 -40.36 -10.69
N GLY A 166 -17.75 -39.45 -10.01
CA GLY A 166 -16.29 -39.34 -9.97
C GLY A 166 -15.91 -37.87 -9.98
N CYS A 167 -14.97 -37.46 -9.13
CA CYS A 167 -14.60 -36.05 -8.98
C CYS A 167 -13.08 -35.92 -9.10
N SER A 168 -12.60 -35.05 -9.99
CA SER A 168 -11.18 -34.71 -10.04
C SER A 168 -10.86 -33.67 -8.97
N SER A 169 -9.60 -33.61 -8.51
CA SER A 169 -9.14 -32.56 -7.57
C SER A 169 -9.41 -31.15 -8.10
N LYS A 170 -9.40 -30.97 -9.44
CA LYS A 170 -9.73 -29.69 -10.09
C LYS A 170 -11.20 -29.31 -9.92
N ASP A 171 -12.10 -30.30 -10.00
CA ASP A 171 -13.54 -30.09 -9.84
C ASP A 171 -13.90 -29.76 -8.40
N ILE A 172 -13.23 -30.41 -7.43
CA ILE A 172 -13.36 -30.11 -6.00
C ILE A 172 -12.88 -28.69 -5.72
N LEU A 173 -11.74 -28.29 -6.28
CA LEU A 173 -11.21 -26.94 -6.09
C LEU A 173 -12.15 -25.87 -6.66
N TRP A 174 -12.66 -26.09 -7.88
CA TRP A 174 -13.65 -25.20 -8.50
C TRP A 174 -14.94 -25.13 -7.68
N LEU A 175 -15.42 -26.27 -7.18
CA LEU A 175 -16.62 -26.33 -6.34
C LEU A 175 -16.40 -25.59 -5.01
N ASN A 176 -15.22 -25.68 -4.41
CA ASN A 176 -14.91 -24.94 -3.20
C ASN A 176 -14.80 -23.43 -3.46
N ASP A 177 -14.21 -23.03 -4.58
CA ASP A 177 -14.12 -21.62 -5.00
C ASP A 177 -15.52 -21.01 -5.19
N VAL A 178 -16.45 -21.70 -5.86
CA VAL A 178 -17.82 -21.21 -6.10
C VAL A 178 -18.66 -21.09 -4.82
N PHE A 179 -18.41 -21.89 -3.80
CA PHE A 179 -19.20 -21.89 -2.57
C PHE A 179 -18.61 -21.04 -1.44
N ASP A 180 -17.27 -20.99 -1.34
CA ASP A 180 -16.56 -20.41 -0.19
C ASP A 180 -15.84 -19.10 -0.53
N ILE A 181 -15.07 -19.05 -1.63
CA ILE A 181 -14.23 -17.89 -1.99
C ILE A 181 -15.02 -16.86 -2.82
N HIS A 182 -15.63 -17.30 -3.93
CA HIS A 182 -16.37 -16.48 -4.89
C HIS A 182 -17.84 -16.91 -4.95
N ARG A 183 -18.55 -16.71 -3.85
CA ARG A 183 -19.96 -17.15 -3.72
C ARG A 183 -20.83 -16.54 -4.82
N ASN A 184 -21.16 -17.35 -5.84
CA ASN A 184 -22.01 -16.93 -6.95
C ASN A 184 -23.38 -17.61 -6.85
N GLU A 185 -24.39 -16.88 -6.39
CA GLU A 185 -25.74 -17.41 -6.21
C GLU A 185 -26.36 -17.96 -7.50
N LYS A 186 -26.01 -17.40 -8.67
CA LYS A 186 -26.53 -17.88 -9.95
C LYS A 186 -26.00 -19.27 -10.27
N ILE A 187 -24.70 -19.49 -10.06
CA ILE A 187 -24.06 -20.80 -10.27
C ILE A 187 -24.56 -21.80 -9.24
N ILE A 188 -24.68 -21.42 -7.96
CA ILE A 188 -25.22 -22.29 -6.91
C ILE A 188 -26.65 -22.72 -7.22
N LYS A 189 -27.52 -21.82 -7.72
CA LYS A 189 -28.88 -22.17 -8.16
C LYS A 189 -28.88 -23.16 -9.33
N LEU A 190 -27.95 -23.00 -10.28
CA LEU A 190 -27.81 -23.91 -11.41
C LEU A 190 -27.35 -25.31 -10.95
N ILE A 191 -26.36 -25.37 -10.05
CA ILE A 191 -25.87 -26.60 -9.43
C ILE A 191 -27.02 -27.31 -8.70
N LYS A 192 -27.81 -26.55 -7.92
CA LYS A 192 -28.99 -27.08 -7.24
C LYS A 192 -30.00 -27.69 -8.21
N LYS A 193 -30.35 -26.96 -9.27
CA LYS A 193 -31.29 -27.47 -10.29
C LYS A 193 -30.78 -28.77 -10.91
N ARG A 194 -29.50 -28.83 -11.26
CA ARG A 194 -28.89 -30.03 -11.85
C ARG A 194 -28.91 -31.23 -10.90
N ALA A 195 -28.63 -31.00 -9.61
CA ALA A 195 -28.70 -32.04 -8.60
C ALA A 195 -30.13 -32.55 -8.38
N ASP A 196 -31.10 -31.64 -8.28
CA ASP A 196 -32.50 -31.99 -8.08
C ASP A 196 -33.09 -32.73 -9.31
N ASP A 197 -32.71 -32.34 -10.52
CA ASP A 197 -33.13 -32.99 -11.77
C ASP A 197 -32.60 -34.43 -11.89
N TYR A 198 -31.32 -34.65 -11.57
CA TYR A 198 -30.74 -35.99 -11.53
C TYR A 198 -31.39 -36.89 -10.48
N ASP A 199 -31.70 -36.35 -9.30
CA ASP A 199 -32.40 -37.10 -8.25
C ASP A 199 -33.83 -37.47 -8.67
N MET A 200 -34.51 -36.60 -9.42
CA MET A 200 -35.82 -36.88 -9.99
C MET A 200 -35.76 -37.99 -11.05
N GLU A 201 -34.79 -37.95 -11.97
CA GLU A 201 -34.59 -39.02 -12.97
C GLU A 201 -34.27 -40.37 -12.31
N LEU A 202 -33.43 -40.37 -11.27
CA LEU A 202 -33.11 -41.56 -10.50
C LEU A 202 -34.36 -42.14 -9.83
N LYS A 203 -35.19 -41.28 -9.23
CA LYS A 203 -36.45 -41.70 -8.62
C LYS A 203 -37.40 -42.32 -9.65
N GLN A 204 -37.58 -41.66 -10.79
CA GLN A 204 -38.43 -42.17 -11.87
C GLN A 204 -37.95 -43.54 -12.41
N LYS A 205 -36.63 -43.72 -12.58
CA LYS A 205 -36.06 -45.02 -12.98
C LYS A 205 -36.28 -46.09 -11.92
N ALA A 206 -36.11 -45.76 -10.64
CA ALA A 206 -36.36 -46.68 -9.54
C ALA A 206 -37.84 -47.10 -9.46
N ASP A 207 -38.76 -46.13 -9.57
CA ASP A 207 -40.21 -46.38 -9.56
C ASP A 207 -40.64 -47.25 -10.76
N SER A 208 -40.11 -46.94 -11.96
CA SER A 208 -40.37 -47.74 -13.17
C SER A 208 -39.86 -49.18 -13.03
N LEU A 209 -38.68 -49.37 -12.45
CA LEU A 209 -38.10 -50.68 -12.21
C LEU A 209 -38.92 -51.47 -11.18
N MET A 210 -39.40 -50.81 -10.13
CA MET A 210 -40.25 -51.42 -9.11
C MET A 210 -41.60 -51.87 -9.69
N GLN A 211 -42.20 -51.04 -10.56
CA GLN A 211 -43.44 -51.35 -11.26
C GLN A 211 -43.28 -52.53 -12.23
N ASN A 212 -42.19 -52.58 -13.00
CA ASN A 212 -41.88 -53.71 -13.89
C ASN A 212 -41.69 -55.02 -13.10
N ASN A 213 -41.01 -54.97 -11.95
CA ASN A 213 -40.84 -56.15 -11.09
C ASN A 213 -42.19 -56.65 -10.53
N LEU A 214 -43.09 -55.73 -10.14
CA LEU A 214 -44.43 -56.09 -9.67
C LEU A 214 -45.28 -56.71 -10.79
N GLN A 215 -45.21 -56.19 -12.01
CA GLN A 215 -45.93 -56.76 -13.16
C GLN A 215 -45.39 -58.14 -13.54
N ASN A 216 -44.07 -58.31 -13.59
CA ASN A 216 -43.44 -59.61 -13.86
C ASN A 216 -43.79 -60.67 -12.80
N LYS A 217 -43.97 -60.25 -11.53
CA LYS A 217 -44.41 -61.16 -10.46
C LYS A 217 -45.89 -61.54 -10.53
N LYS A 218 -46.74 -60.71 -11.16
CA LYS A 218 -48.17 -61.02 -11.38
C LYS A 218 -48.42 -61.90 -12.60
N ASN A 219 -47.51 -61.85 -13.58
CA ASN A 219 -47.60 -62.62 -14.83
C ASN A 219 -46.93 -64.01 -14.73
N LYS A 220 -46.48 -64.40 -13.54
CA LYS A 220 -45.86 -65.69 -13.23
C LYS A 220 -46.66 -66.39 -12.16
#